data_AF-A0A8K0CYY1-F1
#
_entry.id   AF-A0A8K0CYY1-F1
#
_cell.length_a   1.000
_cell.length_b   1.000
_cell.length_c   1.000
_cell.angle_alpha   90.00
_cell.angle_beta   90.00
_cell.angle_gamma   90.00
#
_symmetry.space_group_name_H-M   'P 1'
#
loop_
_entity.id
_entity.type
_entity.pdbx_description
1 polymer ?
#
loop_
_entity_poly.entity_id
_entity_poly.type
_entity_poly.pdbx_seq_one_letter_code
_entity_poly.pdbx_strand_id
1 'polypeptide(L)'
;MTNIATVGSVMLKIIKLALNLIILILYRTGYSGQFLGVGATWNLNEEKNPDAEIVASGVFVGYFIYTMVSLVSYCFATADHKNTFTDILMNFIGIFMWIAVGATALHYWHGYQPVHRYIHVTSEREVGLALGALCVLSGAAYLLDTVLSTLHFIRNKL
;
A
#
# COMPACT_ATOMS: atom_id res chain seq x y z
N MET A 1 -16.42 -7.54 -26.09
CA MET A 1 -16.22 -8.93 -25.63
C MET A 1 -15.46 -8.90 -24.31
N THR A 2 -15.98 -9.55 -23.27
CA THR A 2 -15.35 -9.64 -21.94
C THR A 2 -14.16 -10.59 -22.01
N ASN A 3 -12.94 -10.04 -22.03
CA ASN A 3 -11.71 -10.84 -21.98
C ASN A 3 -11.43 -11.22 -20.51
N ILE A 4 -11.04 -12.46 -20.26
CA ILE A 4 -10.70 -12.97 -18.91
C ILE A 4 -9.61 -12.11 -18.24
N ALA A 5 -8.72 -11.55 -19.06
CA ALA A 5 -7.66 -10.67 -18.62
C ALA A 5 -8.16 -9.28 -18.18
N THR A 6 -9.26 -8.79 -18.79
CA THR A 6 -9.98 -7.59 -18.32
C THR A 6 -10.59 -7.82 -16.95
N VAL A 7 -11.22 -8.99 -16.74
CA VAL A 7 -11.82 -9.37 -15.44
C VAL A 7 -10.75 -9.49 -14.37
N GLY A 8 -9.61 -10.14 -14.69
CA GLY A 8 -8.47 -10.25 -13.79
C GLY A 8 -7.93 -8.89 -13.34
N SER A 9 -7.82 -7.93 -14.26
CA SER A 9 -7.35 -6.57 -13.95
C SER A 9 -8.31 -5.82 -13.01
N VAL A 10 -9.63 -5.98 -13.22
CA VAL A 10 -10.65 -5.40 -12.32
C VAL A 10 -10.55 -6.01 -10.93
N MET A 11 -10.49 -7.34 -10.82
CA MET A 11 -10.37 -8.03 -9.54
C MET A 11 -9.10 -7.62 -8.79
N LEU A 12 -7.98 -7.48 -9.49
CA LEU A 12 -6.72 -7.04 -8.88
C LEU A 12 -6.81 -5.61 -8.35
N LYS A 13 -7.43 -4.69 -9.10
CA LYS A 13 -7.66 -3.31 -8.64
C LYS A 13 -8.59 -3.25 -7.41
N ILE A 14 -9.60 -4.11 -7.33
CA ILE A 14 -10.46 -4.25 -6.13
C ILE A 14 -9.65 -4.75 -4.92
N ILE A 15 -8.82 -5.78 -5.11
CA ILE A 15 -7.95 -6.31 -4.04
C ILE A 15 -6.98 -5.22 -3.54
N LYS A 16 -6.36 -4.47 -4.46
CA LYS A 16 -5.49 -3.33 -4.09
C LYS A 16 -6.25 -2.28 -3.30
N LEU A 17 -7.47 -1.95 -3.69
CA LEU A 17 -8.28 -0.96 -2.99
C LEU A 17 -8.63 -1.43 -1.57
N ALA A 18 -8.99 -2.70 -1.40
CA ALA A 18 -9.27 -3.30 -0.10
C ALA A 18 -8.02 -3.31 0.79
N LEU A 19 -6.86 -3.70 0.26
CA LEU A 19 -5.59 -3.64 0.99
C LEU A 19 -5.25 -2.21 1.43
N ASN A 20 -5.35 -1.24 0.52
CA ASN A 20 -5.09 0.17 0.83
C ASN A 20 -6.01 0.69 1.94
N LEU A 21 -7.29 0.32 1.93
CA LEU A 21 -8.24 0.70 2.96
C LEU A 21 -7.90 0.08 4.32
N ILE A 22 -7.58 -1.22 4.36
CA ILE A 22 -7.18 -1.90 5.60
C ILE A 22 -5.93 -1.25 6.17
N ILE A 23 -4.92 -0.98 5.33
CA ILE A 23 -3.67 -0.33 5.76
C ILE A 23 -3.95 1.07 6.33
N LEU A 24 -4.81 1.87 5.70
CA LEU A 24 -5.20 3.19 6.21
C LEU A 24 -5.88 3.11 7.59
N ILE A 25 -6.76 2.13 7.79
CA ILE A 25 -7.42 1.92 9.08
C ILE A 25 -6.40 1.53 10.15
N LEU A 26 -5.52 0.56 9.86
CA LEU A 26 -4.47 0.17 10.81
C LEU A 26 -3.52 1.32 11.13
N TYR A 27 -3.11 2.07 10.11
CA TYR A 27 -2.25 3.25 10.26
C TYR A 27 -2.88 4.28 11.20
N ARG A 28 -4.19 4.53 11.07
CA ARG A 28 -4.88 5.56 11.84
C ARG A 28 -5.38 5.11 13.21
N THR A 29 -5.84 3.87 13.38
CA THR A 29 -6.52 3.41 14.61
C THR A 29 -5.98 2.09 15.17
N GLY A 30 -4.85 1.59 14.67
CA GLY A 30 -4.30 0.28 15.04
C GLY A 30 -3.79 0.17 16.48
N TYR A 31 -3.57 1.29 17.17
CA TYR A 31 -3.11 1.28 18.57
C TYR A 31 -4.25 1.62 19.53
N SER A 32 -5.05 0.63 19.91
CA SER A 32 -6.19 0.84 20.85
C SER A 32 -7.13 1.98 20.42
N GLY A 33 -7.32 2.18 19.11
CA GLY A 33 -8.11 3.27 18.54
C GLY A 33 -7.32 4.58 18.29
N GLN A 34 -6.08 4.66 18.75
CA GLN A 34 -5.15 5.77 18.51
C GLN A 34 -4.28 5.54 17.26
N PHE A 35 -3.58 6.61 16.88
CA PHE A 35 -2.65 6.64 15.77
C PHE A 35 -1.51 5.65 16.00
N LEU A 36 -1.34 4.70 15.09
CA LEU A 36 -0.28 3.70 15.14
C LEU A 36 1.00 4.27 14.54
N GLY A 37 0.92 4.77 13.29
CA GLY A 37 2.08 5.28 12.58
C GLY A 37 2.96 4.21 11.94
N VAL A 38 3.96 4.64 11.19
CA VAL A 38 4.90 3.78 10.45
C VAL A 38 6.35 3.95 10.90
N GLY A 39 6.64 5.00 11.67
CA GLY A 39 7.98 5.25 12.17
C GLY A 39 8.00 6.28 13.28
N ALA A 40 8.74 5.98 14.34
CA ALA A 40 9.13 6.92 15.37
C ALA A 40 10.53 6.55 15.90
N THR A 41 11.00 7.28 16.90
CA THR A 41 12.18 6.93 17.67
C THR A 41 11.85 5.75 18.60
N TRP A 42 12.78 4.79 18.73
CA TRP A 42 12.61 3.68 19.67
C TRP A 42 12.68 4.11 21.15
N ASN A 43 13.06 5.36 21.38
CA ASN A 43 13.23 5.98 22.68
C ASN A 43 12.22 7.12 22.85
N LEU A 44 11.41 7.07 23.92
CA LEU A 44 10.42 8.10 24.25
C LEU A 44 11.03 9.48 24.55
N ASN A 45 12.35 9.53 24.81
CA ASN A 45 13.08 10.77 25.06
C ASN A 45 13.68 11.40 23.79
N GLU A 46 13.56 10.75 22.63
CA GLU A 46 14.04 11.29 21.37
C GLU A 46 12.88 11.93 20.59
N GLU A 47 13.13 13.11 20.01
CA GLU A 47 12.15 13.79 19.16
C GLU A 47 11.76 12.90 17.99
N LYS A 48 10.45 12.66 17.86
CA LYS A 48 9.90 11.88 16.75
C LYS A 48 10.16 12.61 15.44
N ASN A 49 11.02 12.06 14.58
CA ASN A 49 11.18 12.58 13.23
C ASN A 49 9.86 12.35 12.43
N PRO A 50 9.19 13.42 11.95
CA PRO A 50 7.93 13.31 11.24
C PRO A 50 8.06 12.80 9.79
N ASP A 51 9.27 12.76 9.23
CA ASP A 51 9.52 12.49 7.80
C ASP A 51 8.91 11.16 7.34
N ALA A 52 9.10 10.09 8.12
CA ALA A 52 8.57 8.77 7.81
C ALA A 52 7.04 8.76 7.76
N GLU A 53 6.37 9.48 8.66
CA GLU A 53 4.91 9.58 8.71
C GLU A 53 4.36 10.44 7.58
N ILE A 54 5.08 11.51 7.20
CA ILE A 54 4.71 12.35 6.06
C ILE A 54 4.76 11.54 4.76
N VAL A 55 5.85 10.79 4.54
CA VAL A 55 5.97 9.94 3.35
C VAL A 55 4.92 8.83 3.37
N ALA A 56 4.75 8.13 4.48
CA ALA A 56 3.77 7.05 4.60
C ALA A 56 2.34 7.53 4.35
N SER A 57 1.94 8.65 4.96
CA SER A 57 0.61 9.22 4.75
C SER A 57 0.37 9.61 3.28
N GLY A 58 1.37 10.21 2.62
CA GLY A 58 1.32 10.50 1.19
C GLY A 58 1.14 9.25 0.33
N VAL A 59 1.86 8.17 0.64
CA VAL A 59 1.71 6.88 -0.06
C VAL A 59 0.33 6.29 0.17
N PHE A 60 -0.11 6.16 1.41
CA PHE A 60 -1.37 5.49 1.73
C PHE A 60 -2.58 6.22 1.13
N VAL A 61 -2.68 7.53 1.34
CA VAL A 61 -3.79 8.33 0.84
C VAL A 61 -3.70 8.49 -0.68
N GLY A 62 -2.51 8.80 -1.20
CA GLY A 62 -2.29 9.01 -2.63
C GLY A 62 -2.64 7.76 -3.45
N TYR A 63 -2.15 6.59 -3.05
CA TYR A 63 -2.45 5.34 -3.74
C TYR A 63 -3.88 4.85 -3.52
N PHE A 64 -4.53 5.17 -2.40
CA PHE A 64 -5.95 4.89 -2.21
C PHE A 64 -6.81 5.67 -3.22
N ILE A 65 -6.66 6.99 -3.27
CA ILE A 65 -7.40 7.85 -4.21
C ILE A 65 -7.10 7.43 -5.65
N TYR A 66 -5.82 7.24 -5.97
CA TYR A 66 -5.39 6.81 -7.30
C TYR A 66 -6.02 5.47 -7.71
N THR A 67 -5.97 4.45 -6.85
CA THR A 67 -6.55 3.12 -7.16
C THR A 67 -8.05 3.20 -7.35
N MET A 68 -8.74 4.00 -6.54
CA MET A 68 -10.17 4.22 -6.67
C MET A 68 -10.52 4.85 -8.02
N VAL A 69 -9.83 5.94 -8.39
CA VAL A 69 -10.05 6.63 -9.66
C VAL A 69 -9.68 5.73 -10.85
N SER A 70 -8.56 5.00 -10.78
CA SER A 70 -8.13 4.05 -11.80
C SER A 70 -9.17 2.93 -12.00
N LEU A 71 -9.71 2.36 -10.92
CA LEU A 71 -10.76 1.34 -11.00
C LEU A 71 -12.04 1.88 -11.66
N VAL A 72 -12.51 3.04 -11.22
CA VAL A 72 -13.70 3.69 -11.81
C VAL A 72 -13.46 3.97 -13.29
N SER A 73 -12.32 4.58 -13.64
CA SER A 73 -11.94 4.86 -15.02
C SER A 73 -11.92 3.58 -15.86
N TYR A 74 -11.33 2.49 -15.35
CA TYR A 74 -11.27 1.20 -16.04
C TYR A 74 -12.65 0.60 -16.35
N CYS A 75 -13.62 0.79 -15.45
CA CYS A 75 -15.00 0.32 -15.64
C CYS A 75 -15.74 1.09 -16.75
N PHE A 76 -15.47 2.39 -16.91
CA PHE A 76 -16.16 3.26 -17.86
C PHE A 76 -15.38 3.50 -19.17
N ALA A 77 -14.09 3.17 -19.22
CA ALA A 77 -13.26 3.38 -20.40
C ALA A 77 -13.64 2.47 -21.58
N THR A 78 -13.60 3.03 -22.78
CA THR A 78 -13.63 2.28 -24.05
C THR A 78 -12.35 1.44 -24.20
N ALA A 79 -12.41 0.37 -25.00
CA ALA A 79 -11.37 -0.66 -25.07
C ALA A 79 -9.94 -0.10 -25.31
N ASP A 80 -9.81 0.96 -26.10
CA ASP A 80 -8.53 1.57 -26.46
C ASP A 80 -7.89 2.38 -25.33
N HIS A 81 -8.65 2.72 -24.28
CA HIS A 81 -8.19 3.57 -23.17
C HIS A 81 -8.18 2.86 -21.82
N LYS A 82 -8.45 1.54 -21.77
CA LYS A 82 -8.50 0.80 -20.51
C LYS A 82 -7.16 0.73 -19.79
N ASN A 83 -6.04 0.65 -20.52
CA ASN A 83 -4.70 0.64 -19.94
C ASN A 83 -3.91 1.84 -20.47
N THR A 84 -3.83 2.90 -19.68
CA THR A 84 -3.04 4.08 -20.02
C THR A 84 -1.60 3.92 -19.58
N PHE A 85 -0.68 4.60 -20.26
CA PHE A 85 0.73 4.65 -19.83
C PHE A 85 0.86 5.20 -18.41
N THR A 86 0.04 6.20 -18.06
CA THR A 86 -0.04 6.73 -16.69
C THR A 86 -0.41 5.66 -15.68
N ASP A 87 -1.32 4.73 -16.01
CA ASP A 87 -1.71 3.67 -15.08
C ASP A 87 -0.57 2.68 -14.81
N ILE A 88 0.17 2.34 -15.87
CA ILE A 88 1.38 1.50 -15.78
C ILE A 88 2.46 2.20 -14.93
N LEU A 89 2.72 3.48 -15.19
CA LEU A 89 3.75 4.24 -14.48
C LEU A 89 3.44 4.38 -12.98
N MET A 90 2.20 4.72 -12.65
CA MET A 90 1.76 4.84 -11.26
C MET A 90 1.80 3.48 -10.56
N ASN A 91 1.41 2.40 -11.25
CA ASN A 91 1.56 1.06 -10.69
C ASN A 91 3.03 0.72 -10.40
N PHE A 92 3.94 1.03 -11.34
CA PHE A 92 5.37 0.78 -11.19
C PHE A 92 6.00 1.57 -10.03
N ILE A 93 5.71 2.87 -9.93
CA ILE A 93 6.17 3.70 -8.80
C ILE A 93 5.58 3.16 -7.48
N GLY A 94 4.33 2.68 -7.51
CA GLY A 94 3.66 2.11 -6.36
C GLY A 94 4.41 0.95 -5.75
N ILE A 95 5.03 0.09 -6.55
CA ILE A 95 5.85 -1.04 -6.07
C ILE A 95 6.91 -0.53 -5.08
N PHE A 96 7.70 0.45 -5.47
CA PHE A 96 8.81 0.96 -4.66
C PHE A 96 8.30 1.71 -3.43
N MET A 97 7.26 2.53 -3.59
CA MET A 97 6.71 3.32 -2.48
C MET A 97 6.08 2.43 -1.40
N TRP A 98 5.29 1.42 -1.79
CA TRP A 98 4.69 0.48 -0.85
C TRP A 98 5.73 -0.38 -0.14
N ILE A 99 6.76 -0.85 -0.86
CA ILE A 99 7.85 -1.64 -0.26
C ILE A 99 8.68 -0.76 0.68
N ALA A 100 9.03 0.47 0.31
CA ALA A 100 9.83 1.36 1.16
C ALA A 100 9.12 1.68 2.47
N VAL A 101 7.83 2.03 2.41
CA VAL A 101 7.02 2.31 3.60
C VAL A 101 6.82 1.04 4.43
N GLY A 102 6.56 -0.11 3.80
CA GLY A 102 6.43 -1.40 4.48
C GLY A 102 7.72 -1.84 5.18
N ALA A 103 8.87 -1.71 4.52
CA ALA A 103 10.16 -2.01 5.11
C ALA A 103 10.48 -1.09 6.30
N THR A 104 10.15 0.20 6.19
CA THR A 104 10.30 1.17 7.29
C THR A 104 9.43 0.77 8.48
N ALA A 105 8.17 0.39 8.24
CA ALA A 105 7.25 -0.09 9.27
C ALA A 105 7.79 -1.34 9.98
N LEU A 106 8.21 -2.33 9.20
CA LEU A 106 8.73 -3.60 9.72
C LEU A 106 9.99 -3.36 10.53
N HIS A 107 10.91 -2.53 10.04
CA HIS A 107 12.12 -2.18 10.75
C HIS A 107 11.81 -1.50 12.10
N TYR A 108 10.92 -0.51 12.11
CA TYR A 108 10.53 0.21 13.31
C TYR A 108 9.84 -0.71 14.33
N TRP A 109 8.77 -1.40 13.92
CA TRP A 109 7.95 -2.23 14.81
C TRP A 109 8.65 -3.53 15.23
N HIS A 110 9.61 -4.02 14.45
CA HIS A 110 10.45 -5.14 14.89
C HIS A 110 11.31 -4.74 16.10
N GLY A 111 11.87 -3.52 16.10
CA GLY A 111 12.69 -2.98 17.19
C GLY A 111 11.90 -2.37 18.35
N TYR A 112 10.58 -2.19 18.22
CA TYR A 112 9.75 -1.56 19.25
C TYR A 112 9.74 -2.35 20.56
N GLN A 113 10.07 -1.67 21.66
CA GLN A 113 10.01 -2.20 23.02
C GLN A 113 8.99 -1.40 23.83
N PRO A 114 7.99 -2.06 24.45
CA PRO A 114 7.01 -1.36 25.27
C PRO A 114 7.63 -0.83 26.56
N VAL A 115 7.03 0.23 27.11
CA VAL A 115 7.42 0.90 28.35
C VAL A 115 7.51 -0.06 29.55
N HIS A 116 6.79 -1.18 29.50
CA HIS A 116 6.83 -2.24 30.50
C HIS A 116 7.89 -3.25 30.07
N ARG A 117 9.12 -3.04 30.55
CA ARG A 117 10.42 -3.62 30.12
C ARG A 117 10.54 -5.15 29.99
N TYR A 118 9.47 -5.93 30.14
CA TYR A 118 9.52 -7.40 30.13
C TYR A 118 8.39 -8.09 29.35
N ILE A 119 7.58 -7.35 28.58
CA ILE A 119 6.52 -7.93 27.73
C ILE A 119 6.98 -7.86 26.26
N HIS A 120 7.52 -8.96 25.73
CA HIS A 120 8.01 -9.01 24.34
C HIS A 120 6.90 -9.04 23.28
N VAL A 121 5.66 -9.31 23.68
CA VAL A 121 4.47 -9.36 22.81
C VAL A 121 3.45 -8.35 23.31
N THR A 122 3.38 -7.20 22.65
CA THR A 122 2.29 -6.24 22.85
C THR A 122 1.43 -6.20 21.60
N SER A 123 0.12 -6.08 21.78
CA SER A 123 -0.83 -6.00 20.68
C SER A 123 -0.48 -4.89 19.69
N GLU A 124 0.07 -3.78 20.17
CA GLU A 124 0.54 -2.67 19.34
C GLU A 124 1.64 -3.09 18.36
N ARG A 125 2.68 -3.77 18.86
CA ARG A 125 3.80 -4.24 18.06
C ARG A 125 3.33 -5.18 16.95
N GLU A 126 2.43 -6.10 17.27
CA GLU A 126 1.88 -7.05 16.30
C GLU A 126 1.07 -6.35 15.21
N VAL A 127 0.25 -5.35 15.58
CA VAL A 127 -0.52 -4.56 14.61
C VAL A 127 0.42 -3.74 13.71
N GLY A 128 1.51 -3.19 14.26
CA GLY A 128 2.54 -2.51 13.48
C GLY A 128 3.29 -3.42 12.50
N LEU A 129 3.63 -4.64 12.92
CA LEU A 129 4.21 -5.65 12.04
C LEU A 129 3.22 -6.09 10.95
N ALA A 130 1.94 -6.24 11.30
CA ALA A 130 0.88 -6.55 10.34
C ALA A 130 0.70 -5.44 9.30
N LEU A 131 0.70 -4.17 9.74
CA LEU A 131 0.69 -3.00 8.85
C LEU A 131 1.84 -3.07 7.83
N GLY A 132 3.06 -3.30 8.32
CA GLY A 132 4.24 -3.40 7.47
C GLY A 132 4.17 -4.55 6.48
N ALA A 133 3.75 -5.73 6.92
CA ALA A 133 3.55 -6.89 6.05
C ALA A 133 2.49 -6.64 4.98
N LEU A 134 1.38 -6.00 5.32
CA LEU A 134 0.33 -5.62 4.36
C LEU A 134 0.83 -4.61 3.33
N CYS A 135 1.71 -3.68 3.71
CA CYS A 135 2.35 -2.77 2.77
C CYS A 135 3.22 -3.52 1.75
N VAL A 136 3.97 -4.53 2.20
CA VAL A 136 4.77 -5.39 1.29
C VAL A 136 3.85 -6.18 0.33
N LEU A 137 2.75 -6.74 0.85
CA LEU A 137 1.75 -7.42 0.01
C LEU A 137 1.09 -6.46 -0.99
N SER A 138 0.83 -5.21 -0.59
CA SER A 138 0.36 -4.18 -1.51
C SER A 138 1.39 -3.95 -2.63
N GLY A 139 2.68 -3.78 -2.30
CA GLY A 139 3.75 -3.69 -3.29
C GLY A 139 3.75 -4.84 -4.31
N ALA A 140 3.55 -6.08 -3.85
CA ALA A 140 3.42 -7.25 -4.74
C ALA A 140 2.17 -7.18 -5.64
N ALA A 141 1.02 -6.74 -5.11
CA ALA A 141 -0.19 -6.55 -5.91
C ALA A 141 -0.02 -5.47 -6.99
N TYR A 142 0.72 -4.39 -6.68
CA TYR A 142 1.08 -3.35 -7.65
C TYR A 142 2.03 -3.86 -8.74
N LEU A 143 2.97 -4.75 -8.39
CA LEU A 143 3.84 -5.42 -9.36
C LEU A 143 3.04 -6.28 -10.33
N LEU A 144 2.12 -7.09 -9.81
CA LEU A 144 1.25 -7.93 -10.64
C LEU A 144 0.40 -7.08 -11.60
N ASP A 145 -0.15 -5.94 -11.14
CA ASP A 145 -0.94 -5.05 -12.00
C ASP A 145 -0.06 -4.40 -13.07
N THR A 146 1.17 -4.01 -12.73
CA THR A 146 2.14 -3.47 -13.69
C THR A 146 2.41 -4.46 -14.82
N VAL A 147 2.67 -5.73 -14.48
CA VAL A 147 2.93 -6.79 -15.47
C VAL A 147 1.71 -7.01 -16.36
N LEU A 148 0.52 -7.15 -15.77
CA LEU A 148 -0.72 -7.35 -16.54
C LEU A 148 -1.02 -6.17 -17.46
N SER A 149 -0.96 -4.93 -16.95
CA SER A 149 -1.22 -3.72 -17.76
C SER A 149 -0.19 -3.56 -18.88
N THR A 150 1.08 -3.88 -18.64
CA THR A 150 2.14 -3.81 -19.68
C THR A 150 1.92 -4.84 -20.78
N LEU A 151 1.57 -6.08 -20.43
CA LEU A 151 1.26 -7.13 -21.42
C LEU A 151 0.07 -6.75 -22.31
N HIS A 152 -0.97 -6.15 -21.73
CA HIS A 152 -2.11 -5.64 -22.51
C HIS A 152 -1.74 -4.48 -23.41
N PHE A 153 -0.94 -3.55 -22.90
CA PHE A 153 -0.51 -2.38 -23.66
C PHE A 153 0.31 -2.78 -24.89
N ILE A 154 1.22 -3.77 -24.74
CA ILE A 154 2.00 -4.32 -25.84
C ILE A 154 1.10 -5.03 -26.85
N ARG A 155 0.17 -5.89 -26.39
CA ARG A 155 -0.74 -6.64 -27.27
C ARG A 155 -1.74 -5.79 -28.04
N ASN A 156 -2.11 -4.62 -27.51
CA ASN A 156 -3.03 -3.71 -28.20
C ASN A 156 -2.33 -2.78 -29.20
N LYS A 157 -1.00 -2.66 -29.14
CA LYS A 157 -0.20 -1.80 -30.04
C LYS A 157 0.52 -2.56 -31.16
N LEU A 158 0.74 -3.87 -30.99
CA LEU A 158 1.19 -4.79 -32.03
C LEU A 158 -0.01 -5.36 -32.79
#